data_AF-A0A4U1BDY8-F1
#
_entry.id   AF-A0A4U1BDY8-F1
#
_cell.length_a   1.000
_cell.length_b   1.000
_cell.length_c   1.000
_cell.angle_alpha   90.00
_cell.angle_beta   90.00
_cell.angle_gamma   90.00
#
_symmetry.space_group_name_H-M   'P 1'
#
loop_
_entity.id
_entity.type
_entity.pdbx_description
1 polymer ?
#
loop_
_entity_poly.entity_id
_entity_poly.type
_entity_poly.pdbx_seq_one_letter_code
_entity_poly.pdbx_strand_id
1 'polypeptide(L)' 'MDWEPGNINYQGQESGVHRWQVDSELTLYWHPDWLHLAEDITGLHHRVPLEVPQGETASEAHALKAVERVVKTRRGGD' A
#
# COMPACT_ATOMS: atom_id res chain seq x y z
N MET A 1 18.13 8.83 11.12
CA MET A 1 17.54 8.29 9.88
C MET A 1 16.11 8.74 9.88
N ASP A 2 15.94 9.95 9.41
CA ASP A 2 14.73 10.74 9.49
C ASP A 2 13.85 10.31 8.33
N TRP A 3 12.78 9.60 8.66
CA TRP A 3 11.82 9.11 7.69
C TRP A 3 10.98 10.26 7.14
N GLU A 4 11.03 10.47 5.82
CA GLU A 4 10.11 11.34 5.11
C GLU A 4 8.88 10.52 4.66
N PRO A 5 7.64 10.98 4.93
CA PRO A 5 6.40 10.26 4.64
C PRO A 5 6.03 10.16 3.14
N GLY A 6 7.03 10.00 2.25
CA GLY A 6 6.85 10.05 0.80
C GLY A 6 7.73 9.10 -0.01
N ASN A 7 8.49 8.18 0.62
CA ASN A 7 9.43 7.31 -0.09
C ASN A 7 8.78 6.09 -0.78
N ILE A 8 7.51 6.21 -1.22
CA ILE A 8 6.86 5.19 -2.03
C ILE A 8 7.51 5.20 -3.42
N ASN A 9 8.34 4.19 -3.68
CA ASN A 9 9.08 4.06 -4.92
C ASN A 9 8.35 3.11 -5.88
N TYR A 10 7.89 3.65 -7.02
CA TYR A 10 7.18 2.86 -8.01
C TYR A 10 8.12 1.87 -8.71
N GLN A 11 7.91 0.57 -8.52
CA GLN A 11 8.75 -0.49 -9.09
C GLN A 11 8.28 -0.99 -10.47
N GLY A 12 7.05 -0.65 -10.87
CA GLY A 12 6.47 -1.12 -12.13
C GLY A 12 5.07 -1.70 -11.97
N GLN A 13 4.56 -2.18 -13.10
CA GLN A 13 3.33 -2.94 -13.18
C GLN A 13 3.62 -4.29 -13.83
N GLU A 14 3.15 -5.37 -13.21
CA GLU A 14 3.25 -6.73 -13.73
C GLU A 14 1.88 -7.39 -13.70
N SER A 15 1.39 -7.85 -14.86
CA SER A 15 0.10 -8.56 -14.98
C SER A 15 -1.10 -7.81 -14.36
N GLY A 16 -1.14 -6.47 -14.48
CA GLY A 16 -2.20 -5.65 -13.90
C GLY A 16 -1.99 -5.27 -12.42
N VAL A 17 -0.96 -5.82 -11.77
CA VAL A 17 -0.60 -5.51 -10.38
C VAL A 17 0.53 -4.49 -10.37
N HIS A 18 0.31 -3.34 -9.75
CA HIS A 18 1.33 -2.31 -9.55
C HIS A 18 2.10 -2.61 -8.27
N ARG A 19 3.43 -2.56 -8.34
CA ARG A 19 4.31 -2.82 -7.20
C ARG A 19 4.98 -1.53 -6.76
N TRP A 20 4.83 -1.17 -5.49
CA TRP A 20 5.51 -0.02 -4.89
C TRP A 20 6.35 -0.45 -3.70
N GLN A 21 7.57 0.05 -3.58
CA GLN A 21 8.39 -0.14 -2.39
C GLN A 21 8.10 1.04 -1.46
N VAL A 22 7.41 0.79 -0.35
CA VAL A 22 7.03 1.85 0.60
C VAL A 22 8.19 2.15 1.54
N ASP A 23 8.81 1.10 2.07
CA ASP A 23 9.99 1.16 2.94
C ASP A 23 10.90 -0.03 2.59
N SER A 24 12.14 -0.09 3.10
CA SER A 24 13.03 -1.26 2.91
C SER A 24 12.39 -2.61 3.34
N GLU A 25 11.36 -2.53 4.15
CA GLU A 25 10.70 -3.61 4.87
C GLU A 25 9.27 -3.89 4.38
N LEU A 26 8.70 -2.94 3.62
CA LEU A 26 7.31 -2.93 3.22
C LEU A 26 7.18 -2.78 1.70
N THR A 27 6.65 -3.82 1.07
CA THR A 27 6.30 -3.81 -0.34
C THR A 27 4.78 -3.78 -0.48
N LEU A 28 4.30 -2.90 -1.35
CA LEU A 28 2.92 -2.82 -1.73
C LEU A 28 2.68 -3.44 -3.10
N TYR A 29 1.58 -4.16 -3.19
CA TYR A 29 0.98 -4.64 -4.43
C TYR A 29 -0.44 -4.09 -4.54
N TRP A 30 -0.71 -3.33 -5.59
CA TRP A 30 -2.01 -2.77 -5.88
C TRP A 30 -2.61 -3.38 -7.14
N HIS A 31 -3.87 -3.77 -7.05
CA HIS A 31 -4.73 -4.19 -8.16
C HIS A 31 -6.06 -3.44 -8.03
N PRO A 32 -6.79 -3.14 -9.13
CA PRO A 32 -8.11 -2.53 -9.05
C PRO A 32 -9.08 -3.30 -8.13
N ASP A 33 -8.99 -4.62 -8.10
CA ASP A 33 -9.82 -5.44 -7.21
C ASP A 33 -9.31 -5.54 -5.76
N TRP A 34 -8.03 -5.27 -5.47
CA TRP A 34 -7.45 -5.50 -4.14
C TRP A 34 -6.13 -4.76 -3.87
N LEU A 35 -5.86 -4.50 -2.59
CA LEU A 35 -4.57 -3.99 -2.11
C LEU A 35 -3.92 -5.04 -1.20
N HIS A 36 -2.65 -5.33 -1.42
CA HIS A 36 -1.86 -6.25 -0.59
C HIS A 36 -0.59 -5.55 -0.11
N LEU A 37 -0.43 -5.52 1.21
CA LEU A 37 0.77 -5.04 1.86
C LEU A 37 1.55 -6.27 2.32
N ALA A 38 2.70 -6.50 1.69
CA ALA A 38 3.65 -7.52 2.10
C ALA A 38 4.68 -6.87 3.00
N GLU A 39 4.65 -7.21 4.29
CA GLU A 39 5.68 -6.84 5.23
C GLU A 39 6.64 -8.01 5.40
N ASP A 40 7.87 -7.86 4.89
CA ASP A 40 8.82 -8.96 4.73
C ASP A 40 9.38 -9.45 6.09
N ILE A 41 9.46 -8.55 7.09
CA ILE A 41 10.05 -8.88 8.40
C ILE A 41 9.11 -9.67 9.30
N THR A 42 7.81 -9.41 9.24
CA THR A 42 6.83 -10.09 10.10
C THR A 42 6.17 -11.27 9.41
N GLY A 43 6.33 -11.40 8.08
CA GLY A 43 5.60 -12.36 7.25
C GLY A 43 4.08 -12.12 7.23
N LEU A 44 3.64 -10.95 7.70
CA LEU A 44 2.23 -10.60 7.79
C LEU A 44 1.73 -10.08 6.45
N HIS A 45 0.87 -10.87 5.82
CA HIS A 45 0.20 -10.54 4.58
C HIS A 45 -1.19 -10.00 4.87
N HIS A 46 -1.31 -8.67 5.02
CA HIS A 46 -2.61 -8.03 5.22
C HIS A 46 -3.22 -7.62 3.87
N ARG A 47 -4.35 -8.24 3.54
CA ARG A 47 -5.20 -7.76 2.43
C ARG A 47 -6.04 -6.61 2.95
N VAL A 48 -5.87 -5.43 2.35
CA VAL A 48 -6.59 -4.23 2.76
C VAL A 48 -7.70 -3.97 1.74
N PRO A 49 -8.97 -3.90 2.16
CA PRO A 49 -10.03 -3.53 1.26
C PRO A 49 -9.84 -2.08 0.82
N LEU A 50 -9.91 -1.83 -0.48
CA LEU A 50 -9.92 -0.47 -1.01
C LEU A 50 -11.28 0.14 -0.76
N GLU A 51 -11.32 1.30 -0.10
CA GLU A 51 -12.52 2.10 -0.01
C GLU A 51 -12.71 2.84 -1.32
N VAL A 52 -13.47 2.23 -2.24
CA VAL A 52 -13.86 2.83 -3.51
C VAL A 52 -15.32 3.25 -3.42
N PRO A 53 -15.65 4.53 -3.71
CA PRO A 53 -17.03 4.98 -3.75
C PRO A 53 -17.86 4.15 -4.75
N GLN A 54 -19.14 3.93 -4.42
CA GLN A 54 -20.02 3.16 -5.29
C GLN A 54 -20.16 3.85 -6.66
N GLY A 55 -19.75 3.16 -7.72
CA GLY A 55 -19.75 3.69 -9.09
C GLY A 55 -18.40 4.25 -9.57
N GLU A 56 -17.39 4.32 -8.71
CA GLU A 56 -16.01 4.62 -9.11
C GLU A 56 -15.18 3.34 -9.32
N THR A 57 -14.15 3.45 -10.15
CA THR A 57 -13.16 2.39 -10.33
C THR A 57 -12.01 2.62 -9.38
N ALA A 58 -11.56 1.56 -8.71
CA ALA A 58 -10.36 1.59 -7.90
C ALA A 58 -9.21 2.21 -8.71
N SER A 59 -8.61 3.25 -8.14
CA SER A 59 -7.55 4.03 -8.79
C SER A 59 -6.33 4.05 -7.90
N GLU A 60 -5.16 4.33 -8.46
CA GLU A 60 -3.91 4.45 -7.72
C GLU A 60 -4.03 5.41 -6.51
N ALA A 61 -4.77 6.52 -6.67
CA ALA A 61 -5.04 7.45 -5.57
C ALA A 61 -5.80 6.82 -4.39
N HIS A 62 -6.75 5.90 -4.66
CA HIS A 62 -7.46 5.15 -3.62
C HIS A 62 -6.52 4.18 -2.90
N ALA A 63 -5.60 3.56 -3.65
CA ALA A 63 -4.59 2.68 -3.11
C ALA A 63 -3.61 3.42 -2.19
N LEU A 64 -3.07 4.55 -2.66
CA LEU A 64 -2.16 5.39 -1.88
C LEU A 64 -2.80 5.84 -0.56
N LYS A 65 -4.05 6.29 -0.58
CA LYS A 65 -4.79 6.64 0.66
C LYS A 65 -4.92 5.47 1.62
N ALA A 66 -5.22 4.27 1.13
CA ALA A 66 -5.32 3.07 1.96
C ALA A 66 -3.97 2.70 2.56
N VAL A 67 -2.87 2.83 1.80
CA VAL A 67 -1.49 2.63 2.31
C VAL A 67 -1.15 3.65 3.38
N GLU A 68 -1.39 4.94 3.12
CA GLU A 68 -1.15 6.00 4.08
C GLU A 68 -1.88 5.73 5.40
N ARG A 69 -3.13 5.24 5.32
CA ARG A 69 -3.90 4.85 6.51
C ARG A 69 -3.22 3.72 7.27
N VAL A 70 -2.81 2.65 6.59
CA VAL A 70 -2.19 1.49 7.23
C VAL A 70 -0.83 1.84 7.84
N VAL A 71 0.00 2.61 7.12
CA VAL A 71 1.30 3.09 7.61
C VAL A 71 1.11 4.01 8.82
N LYS A 72 0.11 4.90 8.80
CA LYS A 72 -0.25 5.74 9.96
C LYS A 72 -0.72 4.89 11.15
N THR A 73 -1.58 3.91 10.92
CA THR A 73 -2.05 2.98 11.98
C THR A 73 -0.91 2.18 12.59
N ARG A 74 0.07 1.73 11.81
CA ARG A 74 1.28 1.06 12.33
C ARG A 74 2.17 1.96 13.19
N ARG A 75 2.24 3.25 12.88
CA ARG A 75 3.10 4.22 13.60
C ARG A 75 2.45 4.82 14.85
N GLY A 76 1.13 4.79 14.93
CA GLY A 76 0.35 5.24 16.09
C GLY A 76 -0.06 4.07 16.97
N GLY A 77 0.91 3.35 17.54
CA GLY A 77 0.68 2.56 18.74
C GLY A 77 1.03 3.44 19.95
N ASP A 78 -0.01 4.04 20.54
CA ASP A 78 0.02 4.57 21.92
C ASP A 78 -0.04 3.40 22.91
#